data_AF-A0A4V1ZAV9-F1
#
_entry.id   AF-A0A4V1ZAV9-F1
#
_cell.length_a   1.000
_cell.length_b   1.000
_cell.length_c   1.000
_cell.angle_alpha   90.00
_cell.angle_beta   90.00
_cell.angle_gamma   90.00
#
_symmetry.space_group_name_H-M   'P 1'
#
loop_
_entity.id
_entity.type
_entity.pdbx_description
1 polymer ?
#
loop_
_entity_poly.entity_id
_entity_poly.type
_entity_poly.pdbx_seq_one_letter_code
_entity_poly.pdbx_strand_id
1 'polypeptide(L)'
;MKLPALLALPLLALAARAQTTPPSPDTATTVASAPEPAVETACAHPFGLYDNMELVYRLTNGASKPTGELRYRVVRLGSELNKKKTRTTTTVLLKSGLYDVKNRLLHQQDLTFRCSRDTTFTDGLTQFNPESLKSFRERIFDFAPINIAWPNRPTIGSRLPDGGSVVQVRSSAVDIAKVSTLAQKRRVVSGPEAVKTPAGTFQCYKVESERESSTKARADVAFRTTVRVIDYYAPAVGVVKTEIFGKNGKLAETRTLAAISKGK
;
A
#
# COMPACT_ATOMS: atom_id res chain seq x y z
N MET A 1 -31.25 85.49 32.45
CA MET A 1 -32.59 84.92 32.15
C MET A 1 -32.66 83.55 32.82
N LYS A 2 -33.23 83.49 34.03
CA LYS A 2 -34.58 82.97 34.38
C LYS A 2 -34.77 81.44 34.14
N LEU A 3 -34.97 80.74 35.27
CA LEU A 3 -35.52 79.37 35.53
C LEU A 3 -36.77 79.02 34.67
N PRO A 4 -37.32 77.77 34.66
CA PRO A 4 -37.39 76.73 35.73
C PRO A 4 -36.98 75.30 35.28
N ALA A 5 -36.47 74.41 36.14
CA ALA A 5 -37.10 73.59 37.20
C ALA A 5 -38.18 72.59 36.72
N LEU A 6 -37.85 71.28 36.72
CA LEU A 6 -38.82 70.19 36.90
C LEU A 6 -38.15 68.93 37.50
N LEU A 7 -38.76 68.46 38.59
CA LEU A 7 -38.49 67.25 39.36
C LEU A 7 -38.87 65.96 38.60
N ALA A 8 -38.18 64.85 38.85
CA ALA A 8 -38.77 63.52 39.11
C ALA A 8 -37.73 62.50 39.63
N LEU A 9 -38.24 61.56 40.44
CA LEU A 9 -37.61 60.68 41.45
C LEU A 9 -36.60 59.60 41.01
N PRO A 10 -35.83 59.02 41.96
CA PRO A 10 -34.86 57.94 41.72
C PRO A 10 -35.51 56.55 41.70
N LEU A 11 -35.04 55.69 40.80
CA LEU A 11 -35.40 54.27 40.71
C LEU A 11 -34.40 53.44 41.53
N LEU A 12 -34.82 52.94 42.70
CA LEU A 12 -34.08 51.91 43.44
C LEU A 12 -34.22 50.55 42.73
N ALA A 13 -33.10 49.99 42.27
CA ALA A 13 -33.05 48.61 41.78
C ALA A 13 -32.87 47.65 42.97
N LEU A 14 -33.84 46.75 43.11
CA LEU A 14 -33.93 45.73 44.15
C LEU A 14 -32.99 44.55 43.82
N ALA A 15 -32.06 44.24 44.72
CA ALA A 15 -31.23 43.05 44.64
C ALA A 15 -32.04 41.80 45.02
N ALA A 16 -32.28 40.91 44.05
CA ALA A 16 -32.88 39.60 44.30
C ALA A 16 -31.78 38.55 44.54
N ARG A 17 -31.73 38.04 45.77
CA ARG A 17 -30.92 36.86 46.16
C ARG A 17 -31.45 35.62 45.44
N ALA A 18 -30.58 34.92 44.74
CA ALA A 18 -30.83 33.59 44.20
C ALA A 18 -31.01 32.59 45.36
N GLN A 19 -32.14 31.89 45.36
CA GLN A 19 -32.39 30.75 46.25
C GLN A 19 -31.92 29.47 45.56
N THR A 20 -31.06 28.73 46.25
CA THR A 20 -30.53 27.42 45.87
C THR A 20 -31.60 26.35 46.07
N THR A 21 -31.97 25.66 44.99
CA THR A 21 -32.71 24.39 45.04
C THR A 21 -31.73 23.21 45.15
N PRO A 22 -32.02 22.19 45.96
CA PRO A 22 -31.16 21.01 46.11
C PRO A 22 -31.16 20.11 44.85
N PRO A 23 -30.08 19.36 44.58
CA PRO A 23 -29.96 18.51 43.40
C PRO A 23 -30.82 17.23 43.51
N SER A 24 -31.51 16.88 42.42
CA SER A 24 -32.14 15.58 42.22
C SER A 24 -31.10 14.46 42.02
N PRO A 25 -31.41 13.22 42.43
CA PRO A 25 -30.46 12.11 42.43
C PRO A 25 -30.18 11.59 41.02
N ASP A 26 -28.93 11.17 40.86
CA ASP A 26 -28.27 10.67 39.66
C ASP A 26 -29.12 9.69 38.84
N THR A 27 -29.45 10.09 37.61
CA THR A 27 -29.66 9.12 36.53
C THR A 27 -28.31 8.91 35.87
N ALA A 28 -27.60 7.88 36.33
CA ALA A 28 -26.40 7.37 35.67
C ALA A 28 -26.76 7.02 34.23
N THR A 29 -26.43 7.95 33.31
CA THR A 29 -26.55 7.71 31.89
C THR A 29 -25.34 6.86 31.52
N THR A 30 -25.57 5.55 31.46
CA THR A 30 -24.68 4.61 30.79
C THR A 30 -24.44 5.13 29.38
N VAL A 31 -23.25 5.68 29.14
CA VAL A 31 -22.76 5.93 27.79
C VAL A 31 -22.58 4.56 27.16
N ALA A 32 -23.61 4.09 26.45
CA ALA A 32 -23.50 2.96 25.56
C ALA A 32 -22.42 3.31 24.53
N SER A 33 -21.23 2.74 24.70
CA SER A 33 -20.20 2.79 23.69
C SER A 33 -20.78 2.22 22.40
N ALA A 34 -20.76 3.04 21.34
CA ALA A 34 -21.09 2.57 20.01
C ALA A 34 -20.20 1.35 19.71
N PRO A 35 -20.75 0.24 19.18
CA PRO A 35 -19.95 -0.90 18.83
C PRO A 35 -18.91 -0.47 17.80
N GLU A 36 -17.64 -0.64 18.15
CA GLU A 36 -16.52 -0.52 17.23
C GLU A 36 -16.84 -1.39 15.99
N PRO A 37 -16.78 -0.86 14.76
CA PRO A 37 -17.25 -1.61 13.59
C PRO A 37 -16.44 -2.90 13.46
N ALA A 38 -17.19 -4.00 13.38
CA ALA A 38 -16.69 -5.37 13.38
C ALA A 38 -15.48 -5.56 12.47
N VAL A 39 -14.41 -6.08 13.08
CA VAL A 39 -13.02 -6.13 12.61
C VAL A 39 -12.77 -7.21 11.52
N GLU A 40 -13.81 -7.84 10.97
CA GLU A 40 -13.71 -9.01 10.10
C GLU A 40 -13.74 -8.75 8.58
N THR A 41 -14.08 -7.54 8.13
CA THR A 41 -14.20 -7.23 6.69
C THR A 41 -12.89 -6.84 5.98
N ALA A 42 -11.81 -6.60 6.73
CA ALA A 42 -10.58 -6.04 6.16
C ALA A 42 -9.81 -6.99 5.21
N CYS A 43 -10.13 -8.28 5.20
CA CYS A 43 -9.48 -9.27 4.33
C CYS A 43 -10.43 -10.01 3.38
N ALA A 44 -11.67 -9.54 3.18
CA ALA A 44 -12.55 -10.15 2.17
C ALA A 44 -11.93 -10.07 0.76
N HIS A 45 -11.32 -8.92 0.45
CA HIS A 45 -10.67 -8.65 -0.83
C HIS A 45 -9.26 -8.09 -0.59
N PRO A 46 -8.19 -8.86 -0.84
CA PRO A 46 -6.81 -8.35 -0.80
C PRO A 46 -6.72 -7.03 -1.57
N PHE A 47 -6.34 -5.94 -0.91
CA PHE A 47 -6.29 -4.59 -1.49
C PHE A 47 -7.57 -4.11 -2.18
N GLY A 48 -8.74 -4.58 -1.74
CA GLY A 48 -10.01 -4.21 -2.36
C GLY A 48 -10.12 -4.67 -3.82
N LEU A 49 -9.42 -5.75 -4.19
CA LEU A 49 -9.46 -6.31 -5.53
C LEU A 49 -10.71 -7.20 -5.71
N TYR A 50 -11.55 -6.80 -6.66
CA TYR A 50 -12.79 -7.49 -7.04
C TYR A 50 -12.64 -8.21 -8.39
N ASP A 51 -13.58 -9.09 -8.70
CA ASP A 51 -13.49 -9.87 -9.93
C ASP A 51 -13.58 -8.96 -11.17
N ASN A 52 -12.87 -9.33 -12.23
CA ASN A 52 -12.73 -8.56 -13.48
C ASN A 52 -12.19 -7.12 -13.32
N MET A 53 -11.68 -6.76 -12.14
CA MET A 53 -11.10 -5.44 -11.93
C MET A 53 -9.76 -5.31 -12.66
N GLU A 54 -9.48 -4.12 -13.18
CA GLU A 54 -8.25 -3.78 -13.89
C GLU A 54 -7.59 -2.55 -13.24
N LEU A 55 -6.29 -2.63 -13.02
CA LEU A 55 -5.46 -1.53 -12.53
C LEU A 55 -4.41 -1.23 -13.60
N VAL A 56 -4.36 0.01 -14.04
CA VAL A 56 -3.37 0.49 -15.01
C VAL A 56 -2.44 1.45 -14.29
N TYR A 57 -1.14 1.16 -14.34
CA TYR A 57 -0.10 2.02 -13.82
C TYR A 57 0.70 2.61 -14.97
N ARG A 58 0.89 3.92 -14.96
CA ARG A 58 1.81 4.61 -15.87
C ARG A 58 3.22 4.57 -15.29
N LEU A 59 4.18 4.21 -16.14
CA LEU A 59 5.61 4.24 -15.81
C LEU A 59 6.24 5.47 -16.46
N THR A 60 7.09 6.17 -15.71
CA THR A 60 7.83 7.34 -16.18
C THR A 60 9.25 7.31 -15.67
N ASN A 61 10.18 7.93 -16.40
CA ASN A 61 11.55 8.13 -15.93
C ASN A 61 11.67 9.38 -15.02
N GLY A 62 12.89 9.65 -14.52
CA GLY A 62 13.18 10.80 -13.66
C GLY A 62 12.89 12.18 -14.26
N ALA A 63 12.72 12.28 -15.59
CA ALA A 63 12.29 13.50 -16.29
C ALA A 63 10.78 13.51 -16.58
N SER A 64 10.01 12.64 -15.91
CA SER A 64 8.56 12.44 -16.09
C SER A 64 8.15 12.04 -17.51
N LYS A 65 9.08 11.57 -18.35
CA LYS A 65 8.75 11.05 -19.68
C LYS A 65 8.16 9.64 -19.54
N PRO A 66 7.03 9.32 -20.20
CA PRO A 66 6.48 7.98 -20.20
C PRO A 66 7.48 6.93 -20.70
N THR A 67 7.55 5.80 -20.01
CA THR A 67 8.39 4.65 -20.38
C THR A 67 7.57 3.39 -20.67
N GLY A 68 6.29 3.39 -20.29
CA GLY A 68 5.39 2.27 -20.54
C GLY A 68 4.24 2.23 -19.56
N GLU A 69 3.59 1.07 -19.50
CA GLU A 69 2.50 0.79 -18.56
C GLU A 69 2.66 -0.58 -17.92
N LEU A 70 2.23 -0.69 -16.67
CA LEU A 70 2.05 -1.96 -15.98
C LEU A 70 0.56 -2.14 -15.71
N ARG A 71 -0.02 -3.21 -16.24
CA ARG A 71 -1.45 -3.51 -16.13
C ARG A 71 -1.65 -4.77 -15.31
N TYR A 72 -2.55 -4.71 -14.34
CA TYR A 72 -3.03 -5.87 -13.59
C TYR A 72 -4.50 -6.11 -13.92
N ARG A 73 -4.85 -7.35 -14.23
CA ARG A 73 -6.23 -7.79 -14.38
C ARG A 73 -6.52 -8.89 -13.39
N VAL A 74 -7.55 -8.71 -12.56
CA VAL A 74 -8.06 -9.76 -11.69
C VAL A 74 -8.73 -10.83 -12.54
N VAL A 75 -8.32 -12.08 -12.34
CA VAL A 75 -8.81 -13.24 -13.10
C VAL A 75 -9.68 -14.15 -12.25
N ARG A 76 -9.36 -14.26 -10.96
CA ARG A 76 -10.07 -15.16 -10.06
C ARG A 76 -9.91 -14.72 -8.61
N LEU A 77 -11.00 -14.79 -7.87
CA LEU A 77 -11.02 -14.73 -6.42
C LEU A 77 -11.03 -16.16 -5.85
N GLY A 78 -10.40 -16.36 -4.71
CA GLY A 78 -10.34 -17.65 -4.05
C GLY A 78 -10.17 -17.53 -2.54
N SER A 79 -10.15 -18.68 -1.87
CA SER A 79 -9.86 -18.78 -0.45
C SER A 79 -9.20 -20.10 -0.12
N GLU A 80 -8.27 -20.07 0.83
CA GLU A 80 -7.52 -21.23 1.30
C GLU A 80 -7.59 -21.28 2.82
N LEU A 81 -7.81 -22.47 3.37
CA LEU A 81 -7.66 -22.71 4.80
C LEU A 81 -6.22 -23.12 5.11
N ASN A 82 -5.68 -22.67 6.24
CA ASN A 82 -4.42 -23.21 6.75
C ASN A 82 -4.55 -24.72 7.06
N LYS A 83 -3.43 -25.42 7.24
CA LYS A 83 -3.41 -26.87 7.55
C LYS A 83 -4.31 -27.27 8.72
N LYS A 84 -4.43 -26.40 9.73
CA LYS A 84 -5.25 -26.62 10.92
C LYS A 84 -6.74 -26.29 10.72
N LYS A 85 -7.15 -25.81 9.54
CA LYS A 85 -8.51 -25.35 9.20
C LYS A 85 -9.08 -24.29 10.15
N THR A 86 -8.21 -23.52 10.79
CA THR A 86 -8.57 -22.46 11.76
C THR A 86 -8.48 -21.06 11.17
N ARG A 87 -7.88 -20.90 9.99
CA ARG A 87 -7.61 -19.59 9.41
C ARG A 87 -7.84 -19.61 7.91
N THR A 88 -8.78 -18.78 7.46
CA THR A 88 -9.02 -18.50 6.05
C THR A 88 -8.03 -17.44 5.56
N THR A 89 -7.52 -17.66 4.36
CA THR A 89 -6.73 -16.70 3.58
C THR A 89 -7.47 -16.49 2.28
N THR A 90 -7.93 -15.28 2.02
CA THR A 90 -8.49 -14.94 0.72
C THR A 90 -7.36 -14.74 -0.28
N THR A 91 -7.60 -15.12 -1.53
CA THR A 91 -6.61 -15.06 -2.60
C THR A 91 -7.20 -14.35 -3.81
N VAL A 92 -6.35 -13.62 -4.51
CA VAL A 92 -6.66 -12.97 -5.79
C VAL A 92 -5.58 -13.37 -6.76
N LEU A 93 -5.99 -14.02 -7.85
CA LEU A 93 -5.12 -14.30 -8.98
C LEU A 93 -5.19 -13.13 -9.97
N LEU A 94 -4.03 -12.57 -10.30
CA LEU A 94 -3.90 -11.48 -11.25
C LEU A 94 -3.06 -11.91 -12.45
N LYS A 95 -3.43 -11.45 -13.65
CA LYS A 95 -2.54 -11.38 -14.81
C LYS A 95 -1.87 -10.02 -14.80
N SER A 96 -0.55 -10.01 -14.82
CA SER A 96 0.28 -8.81 -14.88
C SER A 96 0.94 -8.70 -16.25
N GLY A 97 0.80 -7.56 -16.91
CA GLY A 97 1.45 -7.26 -18.19
C GLY A 97 2.22 -5.96 -18.14
N LEU A 98 3.49 -6.00 -18.55
CA LEU A 98 4.35 -4.84 -18.74
C LEU A 98 4.38 -4.48 -20.23
N TYR A 99 4.07 -3.24 -20.56
CA TYR A 99 3.97 -2.73 -21.93
C TYR A 99 4.90 -1.55 -22.14
N ASP A 100 5.46 -1.42 -23.34
CA ASP A 100 6.21 -0.22 -23.72
C ASP A 100 5.30 0.94 -24.15
N VAL A 101 5.89 2.10 -24.45
CA VAL A 101 5.16 3.30 -24.93
C VAL A 101 4.44 3.10 -26.26
N LYS A 102 4.75 2.03 -27.01
CA LYS A 102 4.08 1.65 -28.27
C LYS A 102 3.01 0.58 -28.02
N ASN A 103 2.64 0.33 -26.76
CA ASN A 103 1.68 -0.68 -26.34
C ASN A 103 2.08 -2.12 -26.71
N ARG A 104 3.38 -2.39 -26.88
CA ARG A 104 3.88 -3.76 -27.11
C ARG A 104 4.10 -4.44 -25.77
N LEU A 105 3.59 -5.66 -25.62
CA LEU A 105 3.80 -6.48 -24.44
C LEU A 105 5.28 -6.89 -24.34
N LEU A 106 5.94 -6.49 -23.27
CA LEU A 106 7.33 -6.83 -22.96
C LEU A 106 7.44 -8.06 -22.08
N HIS A 107 6.54 -8.18 -21.10
CA HIS A 107 6.55 -9.29 -20.16
C HIS A 107 5.16 -9.51 -19.58
N GLN A 108 4.80 -10.78 -19.36
CA GLN A 108 3.56 -11.18 -18.69
C GLN A 108 3.86 -12.22 -17.62
N GLN A 109 3.15 -12.13 -16.50
CA GLN A 109 3.26 -13.09 -15.40
C GLN A 109 1.95 -13.19 -14.61
N ASP A 110 1.80 -14.30 -13.92
CA ASP A 110 0.68 -14.55 -13.01
C ASP A 110 1.12 -14.23 -11.59
N LEU A 111 0.31 -13.48 -10.85
CA LEU A 111 0.60 -13.06 -9.48
C LEU A 111 -0.51 -13.52 -8.57
N THR A 112 -0.18 -13.96 -7.36
CA THR A 112 -1.19 -14.28 -6.34
C THR A 112 -1.06 -13.34 -5.15
N PHE A 113 -2.06 -12.48 -4.96
CA PHE A 113 -2.18 -11.68 -3.75
C PHE A 113 -3.01 -12.45 -2.73
N ARG A 114 -2.65 -12.29 -1.46
CA ARG A 114 -3.30 -13.00 -0.35
C ARG A 114 -3.67 -12.02 0.74
N CYS A 115 -4.77 -12.24 1.43
CA CYS A 115 -5.07 -11.48 2.64
C CYS A 115 -5.43 -12.45 3.74
N SER A 116 -4.84 -12.26 4.91
CA SER A 116 -5.22 -13.04 6.06
C SER A 116 -5.08 -12.25 7.34
N ARG A 117 -6.14 -12.27 8.17
CA ARG A 117 -6.33 -11.39 9.32
C ARG A 117 -6.39 -9.92 8.91
N ASP A 118 -5.31 -9.19 9.13
CA ASP A 118 -5.20 -7.74 9.01
C ASP A 118 -4.08 -7.33 8.05
N THR A 119 -3.53 -8.28 7.30
CA THR A 119 -2.38 -8.04 6.43
C THR A 119 -2.66 -8.59 5.04
N THR A 120 -2.51 -7.72 4.06
CA THR A 120 -2.44 -8.10 2.65
C THR A 120 -1.00 -8.43 2.28
N PHE A 121 -0.80 -9.46 1.48
CA PHE A 121 0.47 -9.95 1.01
C PHE A 121 0.47 -9.93 -0.52
N THR A 122 1.30 -9.07 -1.12
CA THR A 122 1.50 -9.11 -2.58
C THR A 122 2.55 -10.15 -2.92
N ASP A 123 2.41 -10.75 -4.10
CA ASP A 123 3.36 -11.72 -4.62
C ASP A 123 4.76 -11.09 -4.74
N GLY A 124 5.78 -11.80 -4.28
CA GLY A 124 7.17 -11.37 -4.36
C GLY A 124 7.66 -11.14 -5.79
N LEU A 125 7.05 -11.82 -6.78
CA LEU A 125 7.32 -11.61 -8.20
C LEU A 125 6.96 -10.20 -8.69
N THR A 126 6.19 -9.42 -7.93
CA THR A 126 5.99 -7.98 -8.23
C THR A 126 7.30 -7.17 -8.24
N GLN A 127 8.36 -7.66 -7.59
CA GLN A 127 9.69 -7.05 -7.60
C GLN A 127 10.60 -7.61 -8.69
N PHE A 128 10.17 -8.66 -9.39
CA PHE A 128 10.99 -9.30 -10.41
C PHE A 128 11.25 -8.34 -11.58
N ASN A 129 12.52 -8.20 -11.95
CA ASN A 129 12.94 -7.47 -13.15
C ASN A 129 13.29 -8.47 -14.26
N PRO A 130 12.48 -8.58 -15.33
CA PRO A 130 12.73 -9.53 -16.43
C PRO A 130 14.08 -9.33 -17.12
N GLU A 131 14.57 -8.09 -17.22
CA GLU A 131 15.86 -7.81 -17.86
C GLU A 131 17.04 -8.40 -17.07
N SER A 132 16.88 -8.67 -15.77
CA SER A 132 17.93 -9.32 -14.96
C SER A 132 18.24 -10.75 -15.39
N LEU A 133 17.31 -11.42 -16.10
CA LEU A 133 17.49 -12.77 -16.63
C LEU A 133 17.84 -12.80 -18.12
N LYS A 134 18.05 -11.64 -18.75
CA LYS A 134 18.28 -11.51 -20.19
C LYS A 134 19.45 -12.35 -20.72
N SER A 135 20.53 -12.44 -19.95
CA SER A 135 21.71 -13.24 -20.28
C SER A 135 21.51 -14.75 -20.11
N PHE A 136 20.39 -15.17 -19.50
CA PHE A 136 20.11 -16.56 -19.15
C PHE A 136 18.90 -17.13 -19.91
N ARG A 137 18.45 -16.50 -21.00
CA ARG A 137 17.17 -16.79 -21.68
C ARG A 137 16.93 -18.25 -22.11
N GLU A 138 17.98 -19.06 -22.21
CA GLU A 138 17.93 -20.48 -22.58
C GLU A 138 18.16 -21.42 -21.37
N ARG A 139 18.00 -20.91 -20.15
CA ARG A 139 18.17 -21.66 -18.90
C ARG A 139 16.83 -21.93 -18.24
N ILE A 140 16.85 -22.86 -17.29
CA ILE A 140 15.69 -23.17 -16.47
C ILE A 140 15.68 -22.20 -15.29
N PHE A 141 14.52 -21.64 -14.98
CA PHE A 141 14.31 -20.70 -13.89
C PHE A 141 13.35 -21.28 -12.86
N ASP A 142 13.85 -21.49 -11.64
CA ASP A 142 12.99 -21.80 -10.50
C ASP A 142 12.75 -20.52 -9.70
N PHE A 143 11.50 -20.06 -9.72
CA PHE A 143 11.08 -18.87 -9.02
C PHE A 143 10.70 -19.20 -7.57
N ALA A 144 11.31 -18.49 -6.62
CA ALA A 144 11.02 -18.54 -5.20
C ALA A 144 10.61 -17.14 -4.71
N PRO A 145 9.32 -16.76 -4.89
CA PRO A 145 8.83 -15.48 -4.40
C PRO A 145 8.75 -15.45 -2.88
N ILE A 146 9.07 -14.28 -2.32
CA ILE A 146 8.90 -13.95 -0.90
C ILE A 146 7.82 -12.88 -0.84
N ASN A 147 6.66 -13.25 -0.30
CA ASN A 147 5.51 -12.36 -0.20
C ASN A 147 5.85 -11.07 0.54
N ILE A 148 5.28 -9.95 0.07
CA ILE A 148 5.50 -8.62 0.63
C ILE A 148 4.29 -8.24 1.46
N ALA A 149 4.51 -8.04 2.77
CA ALA A 149 3.45 -7.70 3.71
C ALA A 149 3.07 -6.21 3.65
N TRP A 150 1.76 -5.95 3.68
CA TRP A 150 1.11 -4.64 3.71
C TRP A 150 0.00 -4.67 4.76
N PRO A 151 0.24 -4.09 5.95
CA PRO A 151 -0.76 -4.04 7.00
C PRO A 151 -1.99 -3.22 6.57
N ASN A 152 -3.18 -3.71 6.91
CA ASN A 152 -4.43 -2.98 6.66
C ASN A 152 -4.63 -1.85 7.69
N ARG A 153 -3.94 -1.94 8.84
CA ARG A 153 -3.87 -0.90 9.88
C ARG A 153 -2.40 -0.61 10.21
N PRO A 154 -1.70 0.15 9.39
CA PRO A 154 -0.28 0.38 9.60
C PRO A 154 0.00 1.37 10.74
N THR A 155 1.01 1.04 11.52
CA THR A 155 1.54 1.91 12.58
C THR A 155 2.75 2.66 12.06
N ILE A 156 2.74 3.99 12.16
CA ILE A 156 3.88 4.84 11.79
C ILE A 156 5.10 4.44 12.61
N GLY A 157 6.26 4.39 11.97
CA GLY A 157 7.54 4.00 12.57
C GLY A 157 7.79 2.49 12.60
N SER A 158 6.77 1.65 12.36
CA SER A 158 6.91 0.19 12.36
C SER A 158 7.79 -0.31 11.21
N ARG A 159 8.57 -1.36 11.50
CA ARG A 159 9.32 -2.11 10.48
C ARG A 159 8.42 -3.18 9.88
N LEU A 160 8.52 -3.37 8.57
CA LEU A 160 7.81 -4.41 7.85
C LEU A 160 8.80 -5.51 7.42
N PRO A 161 8.33 -6.77 7.29
CA PRO A 161 9.16 -7.84 6.77
C PRO A 161 9.68 -7.53 5.36
N ASP A 162 10.90 -7.99 5.10
CA ASP A 162 11.49 -8.02 3.77
C ASP A 162 10.65 -8.91 2.83
N GLY A 163 10.76 -8.67 1.52
CA GLY A 163 10.14 -9.52 0.51
C GLY A 163 10.70 -9.26 -0.88
N GLY A 164 10.19 -9.94 -1.90
CA GLY A 164 10.66 -9.80 -3.28
C GLY A 164 10.81 -11.15 -3.98
N SER A 165 11.74 -11.24 -4.92
CA SER A 165 11.91 -12.42 -5.75
C SER A 165 13.33 -12.98 -5.66
N VAL A 166 13.43 -14.30 -5.60
CA VAL A 166 14.67 -15.05 -5.81
C VAL A 166 14.41 -16.00 -6.97
N VAL A 167 15.34 -16.04 -7.92
CA VAL A 167 15.31 -16.92 -9.08
C VAL A 167 16.58 -17.74 -9.08
N GLN A 168 16.43 -19.06 -8.99
CA GLN A 168 17.51 -20.00 -9.20
C GLN A 168 17.61 -20.27 -10.70
N VAL A 169 18.74 -19.94 -11.29
CA VAL A 169 19.06 -20.20 -12.69
C VAL A 169 19.86 -21.48 -12.76
N ARG A 170 19.38 -22.47 -13.50
CA ARG A 170 20.05 -23.78 -13.62
C ARG A 170 20.03 -24.31 -15.04
N SER A 171 20.94 -25.25 -15.29
CA SER A 171 20.84 -26.20 -16.40
C SER A 171 20.18 -27.49 -15.92
N SER A 172 20.12 -28.51 -16.77
CA SER A 172 19.64 -29.85 -16.38
C SER A 172 20.44 -30.46 -15.21
N ALA A 173 21.75 -30.21 -15.15
CA ALA A 173 22.65 -30.88 -14.21
C ALA A 173 23.17 -30.00 -13.06
N VAL A 174 23.20 -28.67 -13.22
CA VAL A 174 23.89 -27.77 -12.28
C VAL A 174 23.20 -26.42 -12.12
N ASP A 175 23.35 -25.85 -10.93
CA ASP A 175 23.04 -24.45 -10.64
C ASP A 175 24.06 -23.53 -11.31
N ILE A 176 23.57 -22.48 -11.97
CA ILE A 176 24.39 -21.50 -12.70
C ILE A 176 24.50 -20.19 -11.93
N ALA A 177 23.36 -19.67 -11.47
CA ALA A 177 23.33 -18.37 -10.81
C ALA A 177 22.09 -18.25 -9.93
N LYS A 178 22.18 -17.37 -8.94
CA LYS A 178 21.05 -16.90 -8.16
C LYS A 178 20.84 -15.43 -8.42
N VAL A 179 19.68 -15.08 -8.97
CA VAL A 179 19.28 -13.71 -9.24
C VAL A 179 18.20 -13.33 -8.24
N SER A 180 18.32 -12.18 -7.60
CA SER A 180 17.31 -11.74 -6.63
C SER A 180 17.03 -10.24 -6.76
N THR A 181 15.78 -9.87 -6.51
CA THR A 181 15.37 -8.48 -6.28
C THR A 181 14.57 -8.43 -4.99
N LEU A 182 15.16 -7.88 -3.94
CA LEU A 182 14.62 -7.87 -2.58
C LEU A 182 14.32 -6.44 -2.14
N ALA A 183 13.11 -6.21 -1.61
CA ALA A 183 12.75 -5.01 -0.87
C ALA A 183 13.03 -5.27 0.61
N GLN A 184 13.96 -4.50 1.16
CA GLN A 184 14.53 -4.68 2.49
C GLN A 184 14.42 -3.40 3.33
N LYS A 185 14.63 -3.55 4.65
CA LYS A 185 14.60 -2.42 5.61
C LYS A 185 13.31 -1.59 5.49
N ARG A 186 12.21 -2.27 5.20
CA ARG A 186 10.92 -1.63 4.93
C ARG A 186 10.38 -0.98 6.20
N ARG A 187 9.98 0.28 6.12
CA ARG A 187 9.45 1.04 7.27
C ARG A 187 8.28 1.94 6.87
N VAL A 188 7.22 1.95 7.66
CA VAL A 188 6.15 2.95 7.53
C VAL A 188 6.67 4.27 8.09
N VAL A 189 6.82 5.29 7.26
CA VAL A 189 7.47 6.56 7.67
C VAL A 189 6.47 7.69 7.95
N SER A 190 5.31 7.70 7.28
CA SER A 190 4.27 8.72 7.47
C SER A 190 2.92 8.25 6.93
N GLY A 191 1.89 9.08 7.15
CA GLY A 191 0.53 8.90 6.62
C GLY A 191 -0.54 8.67 7.71
N PRO A 192 -1.82 8.61 7.35
CA PRO A 192 -2.32 8.72 5.97
C PRO A 192 -2.21 10.15 5.42
N GLU A 193 -1.74 10.30 4.19
CA GLU A 193 -1.66 11.58 3.46
C GLU A 193 -2.34 11.47 2.09
N ALA A 194 -2.89 12.58 1.60
CA ALA A 194 -3.62 12.60 0.33
C ALA A 194 -2.68 12.56 -0.87
N VAL A 195 -2.71 11.47 -1.63
CA VAL A 195 -1.96 11.30 -2.87
C VAL A 195 -2.91 11.40 -4.06
N LYS A 196 -2.71 12.43 -4.90
CA LYS A 196 -3.48 12.64 -6.13
C LYS A 196 -2.84 11.90 -7.30
N THR A 197 -3.67 11.22 -8.08
CA THR A 197 -3.29 10.50 -9.30
C THR A 197 -4.39 10.68 -10.36
N PRO A 198 -4.15 10.30 -11.63
CA PRO A 198 -5.22 10.29 -12.63
C PRO A 198 -6.40 9.37 -12.27
N ALA A 199 -6.17 8.32 -11.47
CA ALA A 199 -7.22 7.41 -11.01
C ALA A 199 -8.05 7.98 -9.83
N GLY A 200 -7.66 9.12 -9.26
CA GLY A 200 -8.32 9.73 -8.10
C GLY A 200 -7.35 10.16 -7.00
N THR A 201 -7.93 10.52 -5.85
CA THR A 201 -7.18 10.90 -4.65
C THR A 201 -7.34 9.81 -3.60
N PHE A 202 -6.21 9.37 -3.02
CA PHE A 202 -6.18 8.26 -2.09
C PHE A 202 -5.46 8.66 -0.79
N GLN A 203 -5.96 8.19 0.35
CA GLN A 203 -5.29 8.36 1.64
C GLN A 203 -4.24 7.27 1.80
N CYS A 204 -2.97 7.63 1.58
CA CYS A 204 -1.87 6.68 1.52
C CYS A 204 -0.94 6.79 2.72
N TYR A 205 -0.41 5.65 3.13
CA TYR A 205 0.76 5.56 3.99
C TYR A 205 2.01 5.48 3.14
N LYS A 206 3.06 6.13 3.61
CA LYS A 206 4.36 6.13 2.96
C LYS A 206 5.23 5.03 3.57
N VAL A 207 5.74 4.13 2.73
CA VAL A 207 6.68 3.09 3.10
C VAL A 207 7.98 3.32 2.38
N GLU A 208 9.06 3.47 3.14
CA GLU A 208 10.41 3.56 2.61
C GLU A 208 11.09 2.19 2.69
N SER A 209 11.89 1.86 1.67
CA SER A 209 12.63 0.61 1.60
C SER A 209 13.91 0.74 0.77
N GLU A 210 14.82 -0.21 0.95
CA GLU A 210 15.95 -0.44 0.07
C GLU A 210 15.63 -1.60 -0.86
N ARG A 211 15.73 -1.39 -2.17
CA ARG A 211 15.59 -2.47 -3.15
C ARG A 211 16.97 -2.92 -3.62
N GLU A 212 17.39 -4.10 -3.19
CA GLU A 212 18.63 -4.74 -3.62
C GLU A 212 18.37 -5.67 -4.80
N SER A 213 19.03 -5.39 -5.93
CA SER A 213 19.15 -6.32 -7.06
C SER A 213 20.51 -7.00 -6.99
N SER A 214 20.52 -8.33 -7.02
CA SER A 214 21.74 -9.13 -6.91
C SER A 214 21.77 -10.22 -7.98
N THR A 215 22.92 -10.43 -8.60
CA THR A 215 23.22 -11.62 -9.41
C THR A 215 24.47 -12.29 -8.86
N LYS A 216 24.29 -13.49 -8.33
CA LYS A 216 25.36 -14.32 -7.76
C LYS A 216 25.61 -15.49 -8.70
N ALA A 217 26.66 -15.40 -9.52
CA ALA A 217 27.02 -16.47 -10.47
C ALA A 217 27.83 -17.59 -9.82
N ARG A 218 28.59 -17.29 -8.76
CA ARG A 218 29.38 -18.27 -7.99
C ARG A 218 29.37 -17.91 -6.51
N ALA A 219 29.91 -18.77 -5.65
CA ALA A 219 29.90 -18.58 -4.20
C ALA A 219 30.58 -17.25 -3.78
N ASP A 220 31.63 -16.88 -4.49
CA ASP A 220 32.57 -15.77 -4.27
C ASP A 220 32.26 -14.50 -5.10
N VAL A 221 31.55 -14.63 -6.22
CA VAL A 221 31.23 -13.49 -7.12
C VAL A 221 29.75 -13.14 -7.09
N ALA A 222 29.44 -11.95 -6.55
CA ALA A 222 28.09 -11.38 -6.56
C ALA A 222 28.11 -9.90 -6.97
N PHE A 223 27.31 -9.56 -7.97
CA PHE A 223 27.05 -8.18 -8.37
C PHE A 223 25.78 -7.70 -7.68
N ARG A 224 25.89 -6.63 -6.90
CA ARG A 224 24.76 -6.04 -6.16
C ARG A 224 24.58 -4.58 -6.53
N THR A 225 23.32 -4.15 -6.53
CA THR A 225 22.97 -2.74 -6.63
C THR A 225 21.74 -2.49 -5.78
N THR A 226 21.85 -1.52 -4.89
CA THR A 226 20.78 -1.10 -3.99
C THR A 226 20.29 0.28 -4.39
N VAL A 227 18.98 0.43 -4.45
CA VAL A 227 18.30 1.70 -4.72
C VAL A 227 17.27 1.99 -3.63
N ARG A 228 16.96 3.26 -3.41
CA ARG A 228 15.93 3.66 -2.45
C ARG A 228 14.57 3.68 -3.12
N VAL A 229 13.56 3.15 -2.45
CA VAL A 229 12.19 3.07 -2.97
C VAL A 229 11.22 3.63 -1.95
N ILE A 230 10.27 4.43 -2.43
CA ILE A 230 9.16 4.96 -1.64
C ILE A 230 7.86 4.46 -2.27
N ASP A 231 7.09 3.69 -1.52
CA ASP A 231 5.74 3.26 -1.88
C ASP A 231 4.70 4.06 -1.11
N TYR A 232 3.73 4.61 -1.82
CA TYR A 232 2.53 5.24 -1.26
C TYR A 232 1.40 4.23 -1.45
N TYR A 233 0.91 3.64 -0.36
CA TYR A 233 -0.11 2.59 -0.42
C TYR A 233 -1.32 2.94 0.43
N ALA A 234 -2.51 2.63 -0.09
CA ALA A 234 -3.77 2.72 0.64
C ALA A 234 -4.29 1.30 0.89
N PRO A 235 -4.57 0.89 2.14
CA PRO A 235 -5.01 -0.47 2.48
C PRO A 235 -6.14 -1.04 1.62
N ALA A 236 -7.11 -0.22 1.21
CA ALA A 236 -8.27 -0.63 0.43
C ALA A 236 -8.06 -0.61 -1.10
N VAL A 237 -6.88 -0.23 -1.59
CA VAL A 237 -6.59 -0.03 -3.03
C VAL A 237 -5.27 -0.71 -3.43
N GLY A 238 -4.32 -0.80 -2.51
CA GLY A 238 -2.95 -1.25 -2.75
C GLY A 238 -1.98 -0.09 -2.94
N VAL A 239 -0.86 -0.38 -3.62
CA VAL A 239 0.16 0.64 -3.92
C VAL A 239 -0.39 1.57 -5.00
N VAL A 240 -0.48 2.85 -4.68
CA VAL A 240 -1.02 3.93 -5.54
C VAL A 240 0.10 4.59 -6.33
N LYS A 241 1.26 4.76 -5.72
CA LYS A 241 2.44 5.36 -6.34
C LYS A 241 3.70 4.71 -5.80
N THR A 242 4.70 4.51 -6.66
CA THR A 242 6.05 4.12 -6.28
C THR A 242 7.05 5.09 -6.89
N GLU A 243 8.01 5.54 -6.10
CA GLU A 243 9.14 6.37 -6.52
C GLU A 243 10.43 5.59 -6.29
N ILE A 244 11.25 5.43 -7.33
CA ILE A 244 12.56 4.76 -7.25
C ILE A 244 13.64 5.81 -7.47
N PHE A 245 14.59 5.87 -6.55
CA PHE A 245 15.70 6.82 -6.59
C PHE A 245 16.99 6.09 -6.99
N GLY A 246 17.70 6.64 -7.98
CA GLY A 246 18.97 6.08 -8.45
C GLY A 246 20.09 6.23 -7.43
N LYS A 247 21.27 5.66 -7.73
CA LYS A 247 22.46 5.72 -6.87
C LYS A 247 22.91 7.15 -6.53
N ASN A 248 22.59 8.12 -7.39
CA ASN A 248 22.86 9.54 -7.20
C ASN A 248 21.82 10.26 -6.32
N GLY A 249 20.86 9.54 -5.73
CA GLY A 249 19.78 10.10 -4.92
C GLY A 249 18.68 10.80 -5.72
N LYS A 250 18.80 10.91 -7.04
CA LYS A 250 17.79 11.55 -7.90
C LYS A 250 16.67 10.55 -8.24
N LEU A 251 15.46 11.07 -8.45
CA LEU A 251 14.34 10.27 -8.95
C LEU A 251 14.74 9.64 -10.29
N ALA A 252 14.63 8.32 -10.39
CA ALA A 252 14.98 7.55 -11.57
C ALA A 252 13.73 7.04 -12.30
N GLU A 253 12.73 6.60 -11.55
CA GLU A 253 11.49 6.06 -12.09
C GLU A 253 10.31 6.38 -11.17
N THR A 254 9.14 6.58 -11.75
CA THR A 254 7.87 6.63 -11.02
C THR A 254 6.86 5.71 -11.67
N ARG A 255 6.18 4.92 -10.84
CA ARG A 255 4.97 4.16 -11.17
C ARG A 255 3.78 4.85 -10.52
N THR A 256 2.75 5.21 -11.26
CA THR A 256 1.56 5.88 -10.72
C THR A 256 0.29 5.22 -11.22
N LEU A 257 -0.65 4.94 -10.32
CA LEU A 257 -1.97 4.42 -10.65
C LEU A 257 -2.69 5.43 -11.56
N ALA A 258 -2.91 5.06 -12.80
CA ALA A 258 -3.50 5.91 -13.83
C ALA A 258 -4.99 5.62 -14.04
N ALA A 259 -5.40 4.36 -13.89
CA ALA A 259 -6.80 3.97 -13.92
C ALA A 259 -7.06 2.77 -13.02
N ILE A 260 -8.27 2.71 -12.48
CA ILE A 260 -8.83 1.56 -11.77
C ILE A 260 -10.26 1.36 -12.27
N SER A 261 -10.57 0.17 -12.79
CA SER A 261 -11.95 -0.15 -13.17
C SER A 261 -12.77 -0.53 -11.94
N LYS A 262 -14.10 -0.48 -12.05
CA LYS A 262 -14.97 -1.11 -11.05
C LYS A 262 -14.98 -2.62 -11.32
N GLY A 263 -14.61 -3.42 -10.31
CA GLY A 263 -14.84 -4.86 -10.37
C GLY A 263 -16.29 -5.23 -10.07
N LYS A 264 -16.62 -6.51 -10.20
CA LYS A 264 -17.92 -7.10 -9.84
C LYS A 264 -17.84 -7.85 -8.51
#